data_AF-A0A7W7YEM0-F1
#
_entry.id   AF-A0A7W7YEM0-F1
#
_cell.length_a   1.000
_cell.length_b   1.000
_cell.length_c   1.000
_cell.angle_alpha   90.00
_cell.angle_beta   90.00
_cell.angle_gamma   90.00
#
_symmetry.space_group_name_H-M   'P 1'
#
loop_
_entity.id
_entity.type
_entity.pdbx_description
1 polymer ?
#
loop_
_entity_poly.entity_id
_entity_poly.type
_entity_poly.pdbx_seq_one_letter_code
_entity_poly.pdbx_strand_id
1 'polypeptide(L)'
;MSGLPAQAEDLNALYQQGRAAYYRGDLETAHRLLSRVAAVNPQHADTKNMLAYIRANYQPKDMSLKNQYASVTLPKVDLNDVTVTEAIEGLRALSKNASGGKVVPNVIVKGNELAQRKLSLSLANVPLSEALNYLTQLVGAKATYDKHAVILSEVADVITSTADAK
;
A
#
# COMPACT_ATOMS: atom_id res chain seq x y z
N MET A 1 12.43 -36.93 18.71
CA MET A 1 11.29 -36.24 19.32
C MET A 1 11.47 -34.74 19.19
N SER A 2 10.56 -34.12 18.44
CA SER A 2 10.01 -32.77 18.63
C SER A 2 10.97 -31.56 18.64
N GLY A 3 11.19 -30.97 17.46
CA GLY A 3 11.65 -29.59 17.33
C GLY A 3 10.47 -28.64 17.16
N LEU A 4 10.02 -27.97 18.24
CA LEU A 4 9.08 -26.83 18.22
C LEU A 4 9.18 -25.84 19.45
N PRO A 5 10.35 -25.43 19.98
CA PRO A 5 10.37 -24.42 21.06
C PRO A 5 10.33 -22.95 20.58
N ALA A 6 10.92 -22.62 19.44
CA ALA A 6 11.20 -21.23 19.06
C ALA A 6 9.95 -20.34 18.81
N GLN A 7 8.82 -20.91 18.36
CA GLN A 7 7.63 -20.11 18.01
C GLN A 7 6.78 -19.74 19.23
N ALA A 8 6.79 -20.55 20.28
CA ALA A 8 6.04 -20.29 21.50
C ALA A 8 6.73 -19.21 22.37
N GLU A 9 8.07 -19.22 22.39
CA GLU A 9 8.89 -18.21 23.09
C GLU A 9 8.74 -16.83 22.44
N ASP A 10 8.74 -16.77 21.10
CA ASP A 10 8.53 -15.53 20.35
C ASP A 10 7.13 -14.94 20.60
N LEU A 11 6.10 -15.80 20.69
CA LEU A 11 4.71 -15.38 20.95
C LEU A 11 4.52 -14.81 22.36
N ASN A 12 5.12 -15.43 23.37
CA ASN A 12 5.04 -14.92 24.74
C ASN A 12 5.79 -13.58 24.88
N ALA A 13 6.96 -13.45 24.24
CA ALA A 13 7.70 -12.18 24.19
C ALA A 13 6.89 -11.07 23.49
N LEU A 14 6.26 -11.38 22.35
CA LEU A 14 5.37 -10.45 21.64
C LEU A 14 4.19 -10.00 22.51
N TYR A 15 3.57 -10.93 23.25
CA TYR A 15 2.48 -10.60 24.17
C TYR A 15 2.94 -9.69 25.31
N GLN A 16 4.06 -10.02 25.97
CA GLN A 16 4.58 -9.19 27.06
C GLN A 16 4.96 -7.78 26.59
N GLN A 17 5.61 -7.65 25.43
CA GLN A 17 5.95 -6.36 24.84
C GLN A 17 4.69 -5.56 24.45
N GLY A 18 3.70 -6.22 23.83
CA GLY A 18 2.43 -5.59 23.46
C GLY A 18 1.64 -5.11 24.68
N ARG A 19 1.62 -5.91 25.74
CA ARG A 19 0.99 -5.57 27.01
C ARG A 19 1.71 -4.41 27.71
N ALA A 20 3.04 -4.39 27.70
CA ALA A 20 3.81 -3.27 28.25
C ALA A 20 3.53 -1.97 27.48
N ALA A 21 3.43 -2.01 26.15
CA ALA A 21 3.05 -0.87 25.33
C ALA A 21 1.62 -0.38 25.65
N TYR A 22 0.68 -1.31 25.84
CA TYR A 22 -0.70 -0.99 26.25
C TYR A 22 -0.75 -0.21 27.56
N TYR A 23 -0.05 -0.69 28.60
CA TYR A 23 0.00 0.00 29.90
C TYR A 23 0.72 1.35 29.86
N ARG A 24 1.62 1.55 28.88
CA ARG A 24 2.29 2.84 28.65
C ARG A 24 1.44 3.83 27.84
N GLY A 25 0.27 3.44 27.37
CA GLY A 25 -0.58 4.25 26.49
C GLY A 25 -0.10 4.29 25.03
N ASP A 26 0.90 3.49 24.66
CA ASP A 26 1.38 3.37 23.29
C ASP A 26 0.49 2.39 22.52
N LEU A 27 -0.72 2.87 22.22
CA LEU A 27 -1.78 2.06 21.61
C LEU A 27 -1.41 1.59 20.19
N GLU A 28 -0.53 2.30 19.49
CA GLU A 28 0.01 1.89 18.18
C GLU A 28 0.88 0.64 18.30
N THR A 29 1.91 0.69 19.15
CA THR A 29 2.82 -0.44 19.36
C THR A 29 2.07 -1.63 19.97
N ALA A 30 1.17 -1.36 20.92
CA ALA A 30 0.30 -2.36 21.52
C ALA A 30 -0.56 -3.05 20.46
N HIS A 31 -1.24 -2.30 19.59
CA HIS A 31 -2.06 -2.86 18.51
C HIS A 31 -1.24 -3.77 17.60
N ARG A 32 -0.06 -3.31 17.17
CA ARG A 32 0.81 -4.05 16.24
C ARG A 32 1.30 -5.37 16.82
N LEU A 33 1.78 -5.37 18.06
CA LEU A 33 2.33 -6.56 18.72
C LEU A 33 1.22 -7.55 19.09
N LEU A 34 0.13 -7.07 19.71
CA LEU A 34 -1.00 -7.90 20.12
C LEU A 34 -1.76 -8.47 18.92
N SER A 35 -1.84 -7.76 17.78
CA SER A 35 -2.44 -8.31 16.56
C SER A 35 -1.68 -9.52 16.01
N ARG A 36 -0.34 -9.56 16.15
CA ARG A 36 0.45 -10.74 15.77
C ARG A 36 0.16 -11.92 16.70
N VAL A 37 0.07 -11.67 18.00
CA VAL A 37 -0.31 -12.68 18.99
C VAL A 37 -1.70 -13.25 18.67
N ALA A 38 -2.68 -12.39 18.35
CA ALA A 38 -4.02 -12.82 17.98
C ALA A 38 -4.08 -13.57 16.63
N ALA A 39 -3.17 -13.29 15.70
CA ALA A 39 -3.10 -14.01 14.42
C ALA A 39 -2.60 -15.46 14.60
N VAL A 40 -1.71 -15.69 15.56
CA VAL A 40 -1.16 -17.03 15.86
C VAL A 40 -2.01 -17.78 16.88
N ASN A 41 -2.51 -17.09 17.91
CA ASN A 41 -3.42 -17.64 18.91
C ASN A 41 -4.68 -16.77 19.04
N PRO A 42 -5.68 -16.97 18.16
CA PRO A 42 -6.92 -16.18 18.16
C PRO A 42 -7.81 -16.43 19.38
N GLN A 43 -7.57 -17.51 20.15
CA GLN A 43 -8.28 -17.80 21.40
C GLN A 43 -7.65 -17.16 22.64
N HIS A 44 -6.58 -16.38 22.50
CA HIS A 44 -5.93 -15.74 23.65
C HIS A 44 -6.82 -14.63 24.25
N ALA A 45 -7.47 -14.93 25.38
CA ALA A 45 -8.49 -14.07 26.00
C ALA A 45 -7.97 -12.67 26.37
N ASP A 46 -6.80 -12.58 27.01
CA ASP A 46 -6.18 -11.29 27.37
C ASP A 46 -5.91 -10.41 26.15
N THR A 47 -5.36 -11.00 25.08
CA THR A 47 -5.05 -10.28 23.84
C THR A 47 -6.33 -9.77 23.19
N LYS A 48 -7.40 -10.57 23.21
CA LYS A 48 -8.70 -10.18 22.66
C LYS A 48 -9.29 -8.98 23.40
N ASN A 49 -9.23 -8.98 24.73
CA ASN A 49 -9.74 -7.89 25.56
C ASN A 49 -8.93 -6.59 25.35
N MET A 50 -7.59 -6.70 25.33
CA MET A 50 -6.72 -5.55 25.08
C MET A 50 -6.95 -4.98 23.68
N LEU A 51 -7.02 -5.82 22.64
CA LEU A 51 -7.32 -5.37 21.27
C LEU A 51 -8.71 -4.73 21.16
N ALA A 52 -9.71 -5.21 21.90
CA ALA A 52 -11.03 -4.58 21.92
C ALA A 52 -10.97 -3.15 22.48
N TYR A 53 -10.27 -2.95 23.60
CA TYR A 53 -10.06 -1.60 24.16
C TYR A 53 -9.27 -0.71 23.20
N ILE A 54 -8.17 -1.23 22.63
CA ILE A 54 -7.35 -0.49 21.68
C ILE A 54 -8.21 -0.06 20.49
N ARG A 55 -8.98 -0.97 19.87
CA ARG A 55 -9.84 -0.63 18.72
C ARG A 55 -10.93 0.40 19.04
N ALA A 56 -11.38 0.45 20.29
CA ALA A 56 -12.38 1.42 20.74
C ALA A 56 -11.78 2.82 21.00
N ASN A 57 -10.51 2.90 21.42
CA ASN A 57 -9.86 4.15 21.85
C ASN A 57 -8.74 4.62 20.90
N TYR A 58 -8.39 3.78 19.93
CA TYR A 58 -7.34 3.99 18.95
C TYR A 58 -7.73 3.26 17.67
N GLN A 59 -8.21 4.02 16.70
CA GLN A 59 -8.22 3.52 15.33
C GLN A 59 -6.79 3.65 14.81
N PRO A 60 -6.13 2.54 14.42
CA PRO A 60 -4.85 2.67 13.75
C PRO A 60 -5.05 3.63 12.59
N LYS A 61 -4.22 4.69 12.51
CA LYS A 61 -4.17 5.53 11.31
C LYS A 61 -4.12 4.56 10.15
N ASP A 62 -5.13 4.64 9.29
CA ASP A 62 -5.32 3.68 8.22
C ASP A 62 -4.09 3.76 7.32
N MET A 63 -3.08 2.93 7.59
CA MET A 63 -1.86 2.82 6.78
C MET A 63 -2.15 1.98 5.55
N SER A 64 -3.37 2.11 5.01
CA SER A 64 -3.70 1.69 3.67
C SER A 64 -2.59 2.15 2.73
N LEU A 65 -2.22 1.26 1.81
CA LEU A 65 -1.20 1.51 0.79
C LEU A 65 -1.41 2.88 0.12
N LYS A 66 -2.68 3.23 -0.11
CA LYS A 66 -3.12 4.54 -0.62
C LYS A 66 -2.66 5.72 0.24
N ASN A 67 -2.81 5.67 1.55
CA ASN A 67 -2.39 6.74 2.47
C ASN A 67 -0.87 6.85 2.60
N GLN A 68 -0.18 5.71 2.55
CA GLN A 68 1.29 5.70 2.47
C GLN A 68 1.76 6.40 1.19
N TYR A 69 1.10 6.14 0.06
CA TYR A 69 1.47 6.75 -1.22
C TYR A 69 1.01 8.21 -1.32
N ALA A 70 -0.08 8.58 -0.67
CA ALA A 70 -0.53 9.97 -0.56
C ALA A 70 0.42 10.83 0.28
N SER A 71 1.15 10.23 1.22
CA SER A 71 2.12 10.93 2.07
C SER A 71 3.45 11.22 1.36
N VAL A 72 3.66 10.69 0.15
CA VAL A 72 4.87 10.91 -0.65
C VAL A 72 4.58 11.94 -1.72
N THR A 73 5.10 13.15 -1.55
CA THR A 73 5.01 14.20 -2.56
C THR A 73 6.17 14.09 -3.54
N LEU A 74 5.84 13.94 -4.82
CA LEU A 74 6.77 13.94 -5.92
C LEU A 74 6.99 15.39 -6.37
N PRO A 75 8.20 15.95 -6.24
CA PRO A 75 8.46 17.36 -6.55
C PRO A 75 8.31 17.64 -8.05
N LYS A 76 8.76 16.71 -8.89
CA LYS A 76 8.63 16.76 -10.35
C LYS A 76 8.56 15.34 -10.90
N VAL A 77 7.59 15.10 -11.77
CA VAL A 77 7.45 13.90 -12.60
C VAL A 77 7.37 14.41 -14.02
N ASP A 78 8.33 14.02 -14.86
CA ASP A 78 8.34 14.40 -16.26
C ASP A 78 8.64 13.16 -17.08
N LEU A 79 7.63 12.71 -17.81
CA LEU A 79 7.63 11.50 -18.62
C LEU A 79 7.19 11.89 -20.02
N ASN A 80 8.00 11.55 -21.02
CA ASN A 80 7.76 11.94 -22.41
C ASN A 80 7.83 10.69 -23.30
N ASP A 81 6.71 10.32 -23.91
CA ASP A 81 6.60 9.17 -24.83
C ASP A 81 7.10 7.84 -24.25
N VAL A 82 6.88 7.62 -22.95
CA VAL A 82 7.33 6.42 -22.25
C VAL A 82 6.22 5.37 -22.19
N THR A 83 6.58 4.10 -22.13
CA THR A 83 5.59 3.04 -21.88
C THR A 83 5.04 3.10 -20.47
N VAL A 84 3.84 2.55 -20.22
CA VAL A 84 3.28 2.40 -18.86
C VAL A 84 4.28 1.72 -17.93
N THR A 85 4.98 0.70 -18.41
CA THR A 85 6.00 -0.01 -17.62
C THR A 85 7.10 0.95 -17.17
N GLU A 86 7.68 1.71 -18.10
CA GLU A 86 8.72 2.70 -17.81
C GLU A 86 8.20 3.83 -16.91
N ALA A 87 6.96 4.28 -17.12
CA ALA A 87 6.33 5.29 -16.27
C ALA A 87 6.20 4.82 -14.82
N ILE A 88 5.78 3.57 -14.61
CA ILE A 88 5.68 2.97 -13.28
C ILE A 88 7.05 2.80 -12.62
N GLU A 89 8.06 2.37 -13.38
CA GLU A 89 9.43 2.28 -12.87
C GLU A 89 9.99 3.66 -12.48
N GLY A 90 9.73 4.68 -13.31
CA GLY A 90 10.05 6.07 -13.02
C GLY A 90 9.38 6.57 -11.75
N LEU A 91 8.07 6.38 -11.61
CA LEU A 91 7.32 6.73 -10.40
C LEU A 91 7.87 5.99 -9.16
N ARG A 92 8.25 4.72 -9.30
CA ARG A 92 8.83 3.93 -8.21
C ARG A 92 10.19 4.49 -7.78
N ALA A 93 11.05 4.85 -8.73
CA ALA A 93 12.34 5.48 -8.44
C ALA A 93 12.18 6.84 -7.77
N LEU A 94 11.28 7.68 -8.29
CA LEU A 94 10.98 9.01 -7.74
C LEU A 94 10.41 8.91 -6.32
N SER A 95 9.50 7.97 -6.08
CA SER A 95 8.90 7.73 -4.75
C SER A 95 9.93 7.26 -3.73
N LYS A 96 10.80 6.33 -4.14
CA LYS A 96 11.91 5.86 -3.32
C LYS A 96 12.82 7.02 -2.94
N ASN A 97 13.16 7.90 -3.88
CA ASN A 97 14.00 9.05 -3.63
C ASN A 97 13.31 10.07 -2.71
N ALA A 98 12.06 10.45 -3.01
CA ALA A 98 11.28 11.41 -2.23
C ALA A 98 11.00 10.94 -0.80
N SER A 99 10.89 9.63 -0.58
CA SER A 99 10.62 9.04 0.73
C SER A 99 11.88 8.63 1.49
N GLY A 100 13.07 8.83 0.93
CA GLY A 100 14.32 8.31 1.50
C GLY A 100 14.34 6.79 1.65
N GLY A 101 13.71 6.05 0.73
CA GLY A 101 13.62 4.59 0.73
C GLY A 101 12.50 3.99 1.57
N LYS A 102 11.71 4.81 2.28
CA LYS A 102 10.63 4.35 3.16
C LYS A 102 9.42 3.79 2.41
N VAL A 103 9.10 4.36 1.26
CA VAL A 103 7.96 3.97 0.43
C VAL A 103 8.46 3.57 -0.94
N VAL A 104 8.32 2.29 -1.27
CA VAL A 104 8.62 1.75 -2.58
C VAL A 104 7.34 1.14 -3.11
N PRO A 105 6.68 1.75 -4.11
CA PRO A 105 5.44 1.22 -4.62
C PRO A 105 5.69 -0.11 -5.32
N ASN A 106 4.85 -1.10 -5.00
CA ASN A 106 4.80 -2.37 -5.71
C ASN A 106 3.58 -2.32 -6.62
N VAL A 107 3.80 -2.22 -7.92
CA VAL A 107 2.73 -2.00 -8.90
C VAL A 107 2.73 -3.15 -9.89
N ILE A 108 1.55 -3.76 -10.06
CA ILE A 108 1.33 -4.90 -10.95
C ILE A 108 0.45 -4.43 -12.09
N VAL A 109 0.94 -4.53 -13.32
CA VAL A 109 0.18 -4.23 -14.53
C VAL A 109 -0.48 -5.50 -15.04
N LYS A 110 -1.81 -5.53 -15.10
CA LYS A 110 -2.60 -6.61 -15.70
C LYS A 110 -2.96 -6.20 -17.14
N GLY A 111 -2.36 -6.89 -18.10
CA GLY A 111 -2.55 -6.65 -19.53
C GLY A 111 -1.23 -6.28 -20.20
N ASN A 112 -0.77 -7.11 -21.14
CA ASN A 112 0.49 -6.85 -21.85
C ASN A 112 0.38 -5.63 -22.77
N GLU A 113 -0.81 -5.41 -23.35
CA GLU A 113 -1.09 -4.25 -24.20
C GLU A 113 -1.07 -2.95 -23.38
N LEU A 114 -1.69 -2.94 -22.20
CA LEU A 114 -1.62 -1.79 -21.29
C LEU A 114 -0.18 -1.44 -20.92
N ALA A 115 0.63 -2.45 -20.57
CA ALA A 115 2.03 -2.27 -20.16
C ALA A 115 2.90 -1.60 -21.24
N GLN A 116 2.54 -1.79 -22.52
CA GLN A 116 3.24 -1.25 -23.69
C GLN A 116 2.65 0.06 -24.20
N ARG A 117 1.49 0.52 -23.70
CA ARG A 117 0.91 1.81 -24.10
C ARG A 117 1.86 2.94 -23.75
N LYS A 118 2.03 3.86 -24.69
CA LYS A 118 2.83 5.06 -24.50
C LYS A 118 1.99 6.18 -23.89
N LEU A 119 2.61 6.95 -23.01
CA LEU A 119 2.02 8.12 -22.38
C LEU A 119 3.08 9.20 -22.15
N SER A 120 2.59 10.43 -22.05
CA SER A 120 3.37 11.58 -21.61
C SER A 120 2.66 12.21 -20.42
N LEU A 121 3.41 12.49 -19.35
CA LEU A 121 2.89 13.01 -18.11
C LEU A 121 3.89 13.98 -17.50
N SER A 122 3.46 15.21 -17.28
CA SER A 122 4.23 16.22 -16.56
C SER A 122 3.43 16.69 -15.36
N LEU A 123 3.88 16.33 -14.15
CA LEU A 123 3.27 16.72 -12.89
C LEU A 123 4.34 17.33 -11.97
N ALA A 124 3.93 18.28 -11.13
CA ALA A 124 4.81 18.92 -10.17
C ALA A 124 4.10 19.06 -8.82
N ASN A 125 4.84 18.82 -7.73
CA ASN A 125 4.33 18.85 -6.36
C ASN A 125 3.06 18.02 -6.15
N VAL A 126 3.02 16.82 -6.73
CA VAL A 126 1.86 15.93 -6.65
C VAL A 126 2.13 14.74 -5.73
N PRO A 127 1.13 14.25 -4.98
CA PRO A 127 1.24 12.98 -4.28
C PRO A 127 1.48 11.81 -5.25
N LEU A 128 2.23 10.78 -4.83
CA LEU A 128 2.39 9.55 -5.63
C LEU A 128 1.03 8.89 -5.95
N SER A 129 0.11 8.90 -4.98
CA SER A 129 -1.24 8.37 -5.21
C SER A 129 -1.98 9.10 -6.34
N GLU A 130 -1.83 10.42 -6.43
CA GLU A 130 -2.39 11.24 -7.50
C GLU A 130 -1.68 10.97 -8.82
N ALA A 131 -0.34 10.89 -8.82
CA ALA A 131 0.42 10.59 -10.04
C ALA A 131 0.04 9.24 -10.66
N LEU A 132 -0.16 8.21 -9.83
CA LEU A 132 -0.68 6.91 -10.27
C LEU A 132 -2.11 7.03 -10.83
N ASN A 133 -2.97 7.80 -10.17
CA ASN A 133 -4.33 8.04 -10.65
C ASN A 133 -4.34 8.72 -12.03
N TYR A 134 -3.57 9.80 -12.21
CA TYR A 134 -3.41 10.48 -13.50
C TYR A 134 -2.90 9.53 -14.59
N LEU A 135 -1.88 8.75 -14.28
CA LEU A 135 -1.36 7.74 -15.20
C LEU A 135 -2.48 6.78 -15.65
N THR A 136 -3.30 6.28 -14.72
CA THR A 136 -4.40 5.37 -15.07
C THR A 136 -5.46 6.02 -15.94
N GLN A 137 -5.77 7.30 -15.71
CA GLN A 137 -6.73 8.04 -16.52
C GLN A 137 -6.24 8.24 -17.95
N LEU A 138 -4.94 8.49 -18.15
CA LEU A 138 -4.36 8.68 -19.49
C LEU A 138 -4.41 7.40 -20.34
N VAL A 139 -4.27 6.23 -19.72
CA VAL A 139 -4.19 4.95 -20.46
C VAL A 139 -5.49 4.15 -20.43
N GLY A 140 -6.57 4.69 -19.86
CA GLY A 140 -7.83 3.96 -19.72
C GLY A 140 -7.69 2.73 -18.82
N ALA A 141 -7.01 2.89 -17.69
CA ALA A 141 -6.85 1.85 -16.68
C ALA A 141 -7.54 2.26 -15.36
N LYS A 142 -7.65 1.29 -14.46
CA LYS A 142 -8.08 1.46 -13.09
C LYS A 142 -6.96 1.03 -12.15
N ALA A 143 -6.62 1.91 -11.19
CA ALA A 143 -5.76 1.56 -10.07
C ALA A 143 -6.60 0.98 -8.92
N THR A 144 -6.31 -0.25 -8.54
CA THR A 144 -6.87 -0.92 -7.35
C THR A 144 -5.77 -1.10 -6.31
N TYR A 145 -5.96 -0.54 -5.12
CA TYR A 145 -5.01 -0.66 -4.02
C TYR A 145 -5.33 -1.92 -3.22
N ASP A 146 -4.45 -2.91 -3.28
CA ASP A 146 -4.49 -4.10 -2.43
C ASP A 146 -3.61 -3.88 -1.18
N LYS A 147 -3.60 -4.86 -0.26
CA LYS A 147 -2.82 -4.82 0.99
C LYS A 147 -1.31 -4.76 0.76
N HIS A 148 -0.82 -5.27 -0.38
CA HIS A 148 0.61 -5.36 -0.68
C HIS A 148 1.05 -4.78 -2.03
N ALA A 149 0.10 -4.41 -2.91
CA ALA A 149 0.41 -3.91 -4.24
C ALA A 149 -0.69 -3.02 -4.80
N VAL A 150 -0.34 -2.18 -5.77
CA VAL A 150 -1.31 -1.48 -6.63
C VAL A 150 -1.46 -2.28 -7.90
N ILE A 151 -2.68 -2.69 -8.19
CA ILE A 151 -3.02 -3.43 -9.39
C ILE A 151 -3.58 -2.43 -10.40
N LEU A 152 -2.91 -2.32 -11.53
CA LEU A 152 -3.38 -1.60 -12.71
C LEU A 152 -4.08 -2.62 -13.61
N SER A 153 -5.36 -2.41 -13.87
CA SER A 153 -6.11 -3.23 -14.82
C SER A 153 -6.80 -2.32 -15.82
N GLU A 154 -6.83 -2.70 -17.09
CA GLU A 154 -7.65 -2.03 -18.09
C GLU A 154 -9.09 -1.89 -17.58
N VAL A 155 -9.64 -0.68 -17.67
CA VAL A 155 -11.10 -0.59 -17.65
C VAL A 155 -11.53 -1.13 -19.01
N ALA A 156 -12.12 -2.32 -19.02
CA ALA A 156 -12.84 -2.78 -20.19
C ALA A 156 -13.93 -1.73 -20.46
N ASP A 157 -13.65 -0.81 -21.38
CA ASP A 157 -14.61 0.21 -21.75
C ASP A 157 -15.65 -0.47 -22.65
N VAL A 158 -16.85 -0.64 -22.09
CA VAL A 158 -18.03 -0.69 -22.93
C VAL A 158 -18.16 0.74 -23.47
N ILE A 159 -17.97 0.86 -24.80
CA ILE A 159 -18.42 1.92 -25.73
C ILE A 159 -17.81 3.34 -25.58
N THR A 160 -17.17 3.93 -26.60
CA THR A 160 -17.68 4.02 -27.99
C THR A 160 -16.60 4.49 -28.97
N SER A 161 -16.49 3.78 -30.09
CA SER A 161 -16.06 4.38 -31.36
C SER A 161 -17.02 5.51 -31.73
N THR A 162 -16.52 6.74 -31.78
CA THR A 162 -17.01 7.73 -32.75
C THR A 162 -15.81 8.35 -33.43
N ALA A 163 -15.19 7.54 -34.30
CA ALA A 163 -14.80 8.07 -35.58
C ALA A 163 -16.10 8.38 -36.32
N ASP A 164 -16.40 9.66 -36.53
CA ASP A 164 -17.10 10.05 -37.74
C ASP A 164 -16.41 11.30 -38.26
N ALA A 165 -15.66 11.08 -39.32
CA ALA A 165 -15.17 12.09 -40.21
C ALA A 165 -16.22 12.29 -41.28
N LYS A 166 -16.89 13.45 -41.30
CA LYS A 166 -17.08 14.25 -42.52
C LYS A 166 -17.60 15.64 -42.23
#